data_AF-A0A3A9ZPZ1-F1
#
_entry.id   AF-A0A3A9ZPZ1-F1
#
_cell.length_a   1.000
_cell.length_b   1.000
_cell.length_c   1.000
_cell.angle_alpha   90.00
_cell.angle_beta   90.00
_cell.angle_gamma   90.00
#
_symmetry.space_group_name_H-M   'P 1'
#
loop_
_entity.id
_entity.type
_entity.pdbx_description
1 polymer ?
#
loop_
_entity_poly.entity_id
_entity_poly.type
_entity_poly.pdbx_seq_one_letter_code
_entity_poly.pdbx_strand_id
1 'polypeptide(L)'
;MAAGVDERAMEAGADALRAYQGDQGPLSVDALAVAAATVAGLHEPGVDDPAKAVDRCLVRTVTEFAEELTVSDPPETAGVGTTVRYVEAFHDDKGNRVGTMTGGAVVVQMKPHMWQAHRSVATFDDGALDITGLIDCNALGRQMTQIFRAVGTSGVYAGRAGFLAFELSDPTRKPPHFSVTIVVC
;
A
#
# COMPACT_ATOMS: atom_id res chain seq x y z
N MET A 1 -0.79 4.13 -23.89
CA MET A 1 -0.96 2.95 -23.03
C MET A 1 0.39 2.61 -22.47
N ALA A 2 0.53 2.44 -21.15
CA ALA A 2 1.77 1.94 -20.56
C ALA A 2 1.97 0.50 -21.06
N ALA A 3 2.97 0.29 -21.93
CA ALA A 3 3.27 -1.03 -22.46
C ALA A 3 3.92 -1.84 -21.33
N GLY A 4 3.15 -2.71 -20.65
CA GLY A 4 3.67 -3.54 -19.55
C GLY A 4 2.73 -3.76 -18.37
N VAL A 5 1.53 -3.17 -18.36
CA VAL A 5 0.53 -3.35 -17.29
C VAL A 5 -0.63 -4.23 -17.80
N ASP A 6 -0.93 -5.33 -17.08
CA ASP A 6 -2.04 -6.23 -17.37
C ASP A 6 -3.38 -5.46 -17.43
N GLU A 7 -4.24 -5.83 -18.39
CA GLU A 7 -5.51 -5.16 -18.64
C GLU A 7 -6.41 -5.12 -17.39
N ARG A 8 -6.37 -6.15 -16.54
CA ARG A 8 -7.12 -6.18 -15.28
C ARG A 8 -6.73 -5.03 -14.35
N ALA A 9 -5.45 -4.68 -14.29
CA ALA A 9 -4.99 -3.55 -13.50
C ALA A 9 -5.35 -2.21 -14.14
N MET A 10 -5.37 -2.14 -15.48
CA MET A 10 -5.77 -0.94 -16.22
C MET A 10 -7.25 -0.60 -16.02
N GLU A 11 -8.11 -1.61 -15.85
CA GLU A 11 -9.56 -1.44 -15.70
C GLU A 11 -10.04 -1.45 -14.23
N ALA A 12 -9.16 -1.74 -13.26
CA ALA A 12 -9.50 -1.83 -11.84
C ALA A 12 -10.17 -0.55 -11.29
N GLY A 13 -9.78 0.63 -11.78
CA GLY A 13 -10.42 1.90 -11.41
C GLY A 13 -11.89 1.98 -11.85
N ALA A 14 -12.22 1.47 -13.04
CA ALA A 14 -13.60 1.42 -13.53
C ALA A 14 -14.45 0.43 -12.71
N ASP A 15 -13.88 -0.70 -12.28
CA ASP A 15 -14.53 -1.64 -11.36
C ASP A 15 -14.83 -0.98 -10.00
N ALA A 16 -13.86 -0.25 -9.45
CA ALA A 16 -14.03 0.46 -8.18
C ALA A 16 -15.12 1.53 -8.24
N LEU A 17 -15.19 2.31 -9.33
CA LEU A 17 -16.26 3.29 -9.53
C LEU A 17 -17.66 2.65 -9.55
N ARG A 18 -17.79 1.43 -10.08
CA ARG A 18 -19.05 0.67 -10.06
C ARG A 18 -19.39 0.12 -8.69
N ALA A 19 -18.37 -0.23 -7.90
CA ALA A 19 -18.51 -0.78 -6.56
C ALA A 19 -18.65 0.28 -5.46
N TYR A 20 -18.49 1.57 -5.78
CA TYR A 20 -18.49 2.65 -4.81
C TYR A 20 -19.77 2.69 -3.98
N GLN A 21 -19.61 2.67 -2.65
CA GLN A 21 -20.70 2.72 -1.67
C GLN A 21 -20.58 3.88 -0.67
N GLY A 22 -19.55 4.73 -0.78
CA GLY A 22 -19.35 5.86 0.13
C GLY A 22 -18.66 5.54 1.47
N ASP A 23 -18.20 4.30 1.67
CA ASP A 23 -17.53 3.85 2.90
C ASP A 23 -16.04 4.25 2.94
N GLN A 24 -15.77 5.55 2.96
CA GLN A 24 -14.41 6.06 3.17
C GLN A 24 -14.02 5.90 4.64
N GLY A 25 -12.92 5.19 4.90
CA GLY A 25 -12.35 5.02 6.24
C GLY A 25 -10.90 5.50 6.33
N PRO A 26 -10.57 6.74 5.91
CA PRO A 26 -9.19 7.20 5.81
C PRO A 26 -8.54 7.23 7.20
N LEU A 27 -7.30 6.77 7.28
CA LEU A 27 -6.55 6.74 8.52
C LEU A 27 -5.64 7.96 8.60
N SER A 28 -5.85 8.82 9.59
CA SER A 28 -5.00 10.01 9.78
C SER A 28 -3.55 9.60 10.04
N VAL A 29 -2.60 10.38 9.53
CA VAL A 29 -1.15 10.21 9.79
C VAL A 29 -0.85 10.06 11.28
N ASP A 30 -1.47 10.89 12.13
CA ASP A 30 -1.23 10.86 13.57
C ASP A 30 -1.63 9.52 14.20
N ALA A 31 -2.82 9.00 13.84
CA ALA A 31 -3.26 7.69 14.30
C ALA A 31 -2.32 6.56 13.83
N LEU A 32 -1.82 6.63 12.60
CA LEU A 32 -0.86 5.66 12.06
C LEU A 32 0.49 5.75 12.78
N ALA A 33 0.95 6.95 13.10
CA ALA A 33 2.18 7.20 13.84
C ALA A 33 2.10 6.71 15.28
N VAL A 34 0.99 6.97 15.98
CA VAL A 34 0.75 6.42 17.32
C VAL A 34 0.77 4.90 17.29
N ALA A 35 0.12 4.27 16.30
CA ALA A 35 0.15 2.82 16.13
C ALA A 35 1.57 2.30 15.88
N ALA A 36 2.33 2.94 14.99
CA ALA A 36 3.72 2.56 14.70
C ALA A 36 4.62 2.69 15.94
N ALA A 37 4.54 3.82 16.64
CA ALA A 37 5.30 4.07 17.87
C ALA A 37 4.94 3.09 18.99
N THR A 38 3.66 2.71 19.12
CA THR A 38 3.21 1.70 20.09
C THR A 38 3.87 0.35 19.80
N VAL A 39 3.85 -0.09 18.54
CA VAL A 39 4.48 -1.38 18.15
C VAL A 39 6.00 -1.34 18.28
N ALA A 40 6.61 -0.16 18.13
CA ALA A 40 8.05 0.04 18.37
C ALA A 40 8.42 0.14 19.86
N GLY A 41 7.44 0.16 20.78
CA GLY A 41 7.67 0.35 22.22
C GLY A 41 8.10 1.77 22.59
N LEU A 42 7.83 2.75 21.73
CA LEU A 42 8.17 4.17 21.91
C LEU A 42 6.99 4.99 22.44
N HIS A 43 5.82 4.39 22.59
CA HIS A 43 4.59 5.01 23.09
C HIS A 43 3.76 3.98 23.87
N GLU A 44 3.30 4.37 25.07
CA GLU A 44 2.33 3.62 25.86
C GLU A 44 0.93 4.26 25.78
N PRO A 45 -0.06 3.59 25.14
CA PRO A 45 -1.41 4.13 24.99
C PRO A 45 -2.07 4.47 26.33
N GLY A 46 -2.61 5.69 26.44
CA GLY A 46 -3.27 6.19 27.65
C GLY A 46 -2.33 6.72 28.73
N VAL A 47 -1.01 6.62 28.52
CA VAL A 47 0.03 7.16 29.42
C VAL A 47 0.78 8.29 28.73
N ASP A 48 1.32 8.04 27.55
CA ASP A 48 2.12 9.00 26.80
C ASP A 48 1.27 9.97 25.99
N ASP A 49 1.81 11.17 25.75
CA ASP A 49 1.21 12.16 24.84
C ASP A 49 1.33 11.69 23.37
N PRO A 50 0.22 11.51 22.64
CA PRO A 50 0.24 11.12 21.23
C PRO A 50 1.06 12.04 20.34
N ALA A 51 1.10 13.35 20.61
CA ALA A 51 1.86 14.30 19.79
C ALA A 51 3.36 13.98 19.81
N LYS A 52 3.89 13.54 20.96
CA LYS A 52 5.30 13.13 21.09
C LYS A 52 5.59 11.81 20.36
N ALA A 53 4.59 10.96 20.16
CA ALA A 53 4.74 9.75 19.37
C ALA A 53 4.92 10.08 17.88
N VAL A 54 4.12 11.04 17.38
CA VAL A 54 4.23 11.54 16.00
C VAL A 54 5.63 12.09 15.72
N ASP A 55 6.16 12.94 16.60
CA ASP A 55 7.49 13.56 16.44
C ASP A 55 8.66 12.57 16.36
N ARG A 56 8.47 11.32 16.83
CA ARG A 56 9.52 10.27 16.82
C ARG A 56 9.54 9.45 15.54
N CYS A 57 8.50 9.56 14.72
CA CYS A 57 8.29 8.72 13.55
C CYS A 57 8.69 9.45 12.27
N LEU A 58 9.21 8.70 11.30
CA LEU A 58 9.36 9.16 9.94
C LEU A 58 8.04 8.95 9.22
N VAL A 59 7.54 10.00 8.58
CA VAL A 59 6.30 10.00 7.81
C VAL A 59 6.62 10.32 6.36
N ARG A 60 6.02 9.55 5.44
CA ARG A 60 6.08 9.82 4.01
C ARG A 60 4.73 9.54 3.36
N THR A 61 4.14 10.56 2.74
CA THR A 61 2.91 10.42 1.94
C THR A 61 3.24 10.65 0.47
N VAL A 62 2.84 9.71 -0.38
CA VAL A 62 3.12 9.69 -1.82
C VAL A 62 1.91 9.19 -2.61
N THR A 63 1.87 9.53 -3.89
CA THR A 63 0.99 8.88 -4.86
C THR A 63 1.72 7.71 -5.49
N GLU A 64 1.06 6.55 -5.57
CA GLU A 64 1.57 5.33 -6.19
C GLU A 64 0.72 4.97 -7.42
N PHE A 65 1.37 4.47 -8.47
CA PHE A 65 0.71 3.77 -9.57
C PHE A 65 1.67 2.78 -10.25
N ALA A 66 1.11 1.74 -10.87
CA ALA A 66 1.87 0.71 -11.56
C ALA A 66 2.50 1.21 -12.87
N GLU A 67 3.77 0.92 -13.07
CA GLU A 67 4.49 1.10 -14.35
C GLU A 67 4.58 -0.22 -15.10
N GLU A 68 4.75 -1.33 -14.39
CA GLU A 68 4.73 -2.69 -14.90
C GLU A 68 3.88 -3.56 -13.99
N LEU A 69 3.04 -4.42 -14.55
CA LEU A 69 2.27 -5.39 -13.79
C LEU A 69 1.96 -6.59 -14.69
N THR A 70 2.38 -7.77 -14.24
CA THR A 70 2.10 -9.03 -14.92
C THR A 70 1.32 -9.94 -14.00
N VAL A 71 0.33 -10.63 -14.55
CA VAL A 71 -0.47 -11.60 -13.82
C VAL A 71 -0.26 -12.99 -14.44
N SER A 72 -0.11 -13.99 -13.60
CA SER A 72 0.04 -15.39 -13.99
C SER A 72 -1.00 -16.23 -13.28
N ASP A 73 -1.98 -16.71 -14.04
CA ASP A 73 -3.10 -17.51 -13.56
C ASP A 73 -2.73 -19.01 -13.59
N PRO A 74 -2.79 -19.73 -12.44
CA PRO A 74 -2.62 -21.17 -12.46
C PRO A 74 -3.85 -21.85 -13.06
N PRO A 75 -3.66 -22.96 -13.81
CA PRO A 75 -4.75 -23.68 -14.43
C PRO A 75 -5.72 -24.24 -13.38
N GLU A 76 -7.02 -24.22 -13.69
CA GLU A 76 -8.08 -24.93 -12.95
C GLU A 76 -8.33 -24.50 -11.49
N THR A 77 -7.87 -23.33 -11.07
CA THR A 77 -8.01 -22.85 -9.68
C THR A 77 -9.12 -21.83 -9.43
N ALA A 78 -9.89 -21.47 -10.46
CA ALA A 78 -10.84 -20.37 -10.44
C ALA A 78 -10.25 -19.03 -9.90
N GLY A 79 -8.93 -18.83 -10.09
CA GLY A 79 -8.22 -17.62 -9.72
C GLY A 79 -7.44 -17.70 -8.40
N VAL A 80 -7.68 -18.69 -7.54
CA VAL A 80 -6.87 -18.86 -6.31
C VAL A 80 -5.46 -19.33 -6.65
N GLY A 81 -4.45 -18.72 -6.05
CA GLY A 81 -3.04 -18.96 -6.38
C GLY A 81 -2.55 -18.16 -7.58
N THR A 82 -3.39 -17.33 -8.19
CA THR A 82 -2.94 -16.33 -9.18
C THR A 82 -1.85 -15.47 -8.59
N THR A 83 -0.75 -15.34 -9.32
CA THR A 83 0.40 -14.55 -8.88
C THR A 83 0.47 -13.26 -9.68
N VAL A 84 0.86 -12.18 -9.02
CA VAL A 84 1.08 -10.87 -9.61
C VAL A 84 2.52 -10.46 -9.36
N ARG A 85 3.19 -9.89 -10.36
CA ARG A 85 4.47 -9.20 -10.20
C ARG A 85 4.31 -7.77 -10.68
N TYR A 86 4.81 -6.81 -9.92
CA TYR A 86 4.64 -5.40 -10.22
C TYR A 86 5.89 -4.58 -9.95
N VAL A 87 5.99 -3.48 -10.71
CA VAL A 87 6.87 -2.34 -10.46
C VAL A 87 5.98 -1.10 -10.44
N GLU A 88 6.00 -0.37 -9.33
CA GLU A 88 5.21 0.84 -9.12
C GLU A 88 6.12 2.03 -8.87
N ALA A 89 5.67 3.22 -9.26
CA ALA A 89 6.39 4.46 -9.03
C ALA A 89 5.71 5.30 -7.93
N PHE A 90 6.52 5.81 -7.01
CA PHE A 90 6.09 6.77 -6.00
C PHE A 90 6.36 8.19 -6.47
N HIS A 91 5.35 9.05 -6.35
CA HIS A 91 5.42 10.47 -6.69
C HIS A 91 5.04 11.34 -5.50
N ASP A 92 5.72 12.47 -5.34
CA ASP A 92 5.36 13.50 -4.35
C ASP A 92 4.09 14.27 -4.77
N ASP A 93 3.70 15.24 -3.94
CA ASP A 93 2.54 16.13 -4.17
C ASP A 93 2.69 17.02 -5.42
N LYS A 94 3.92 17.20 -5.91
CA LYS A 94 4.24 17.97 -7.12
C LYS A 94 4.32 17.07 -8.37
N GLY A 95 4.15 15.76 -8.21
CA GLY A 95 4.26 14.79 -9.29
C GLY A 95 5.71 14.46 -9.68
N ASN A 96 6.70 14.75 -8.84
CA ASN A 96 8.06 14.28 -9.05
C ASN A 96 8.19 12.84 -8.56
N ARG A 97 8.90 11.99 -9.31
CA ARG A 97 9.22 10.65 -8.86
C ARG A 97 10.19 10.72 -7.67
N VAL A 98 9.86 10.03 -6.59
CA VAL A 98 10.66 9.99 -5.35
C VAL A 98 11.06 8.58 -4.93
N GLY A 99 10.52 7.56 -5.57
CA GLY A 99 10.87 6.17 -5.28
C GLY A 99 10.19 5.17 -6.21
N THR A 100 10.43 3.90 -5.92
CA THR A 100 9.90 2.75 -6.66
C THR A 100 9.55 1.64 -5.69
N MET A 101 8.47 0.91 -5.94
CA MET A 101 8.18 -0.35 -5.26
C MET A 101 8.28 -1.50 -6.25
N THR A 102 8.91 -2.59 -5.83
CA THR A 102 8.97 -3.82 -6.62
C THR A 102 8.55 -4.99 -5.76
N GLY A 103 7.62 -5.79 -6.24
CA GLY A 103 7.11 -6.91 -5.46
C GLY A 103 6.21 -7.84 -6.22
N GLY A 104 5.45 -8.58 -5.43
CA GLY A 104 4.42 -9.45 -5.94
C GLY A 104 3.31 -9.71 -4.95
N ALA A 105 2.26 -10.33 -5.46
CA ALA A 105 1.11 -10.75 -4.69
C ALA A 105 0.68 -12.16 -5.09
N VAL A 106 -0.03 -12.83 -4.18
CA VAL A 106 -0.72 -14.10 -4.45
C VAL A 106 -2.16 -13.96 -4.01
N VAL A 107 -3.09 -14.29 -4.90
CA VAL A 107 -4.52 -14.40 -4.59
C VAL A 107 -4.74 -15.60 -3.67
N VAL A 108 -5.18 -15.36 -2.44
CA VAL A 108 -5.45 -16.42 -1.46
C VAL A 108 -6.93 -16.80 -1.41
N GLN A 109 -7.81 -15.90 -1.84
CA GLN A 109 -9.25 -16.12 -1.90
C GLN A 109 -9.87 -15.22 -2.97
N MET A 110 -10.95 -15.66 -3.62
CA MET A 110 -11.70 -14.86 -4.61
C MET A 110 -13.09 -14.43 -4.16
N LYS A 111 -13.75 -15.20 -3.28
CA LYS A 111 -15.13 -14.96 -2.83
C LYS A 111 -15.30 -15.26 -1.34
N PRO A 112 -16.20 -14.56 -0.61
CA PRO A 112 -17.06 -13.47 -1.11
C PRO A 112 -16.29 -12.18 -1.42
N HIS A 113 -15.13 -11.98 -0.79
CA HIS A 113 -14.16 -10.96 -1.15
C HIS A 113 -12.85 -11.63 -1.63
N MET A 114 -12.16 -10.95 -2.53
CA MET A 114 -10.85 -11.28 -3.03
C MET A 114 -9.79 -10.78 -2.06
N TRP A 115 -8.95 -11.70 -1.61
CA TRP A 115 -7.84 -11.41 -0.71
C TRP A 115 -6.51 -11.71 -1.39
N GLN A 116 -5.53 -10.83 -1.20
CA GLN A 116 -4.19 -10.98 -1.73
C GLN A 116 -3.15 -10.85 -0.64
N ALA A 117 -2.20 -11.79 -0.60
CA ALA A 117 -1.00 -11.69 0.22
C ALA A 117 0.10 -11.03 -0.61
N HIS A 118 0.67 -9.93 -0.11
CA HIS A 118 1.68 -9.12 -0.78
C HIS A 118 3.02 -9.17 -0.06
N ARG A 119 4.09 -9.11 -0.85
CA ARG A 119 5.44 -8.79 -0.38
C ARG A 119 6.15 -7.95 -1.42
N SER A 120 6.72 -6.83 -1.00
CA SER A 120 7.43 -5.89 -1.86
C SER A 120 8.57 -5.21 -1.12
N VAL A 121 9.45 -4.57 -1.88
CA VAL A 121 10.49 -3.68 -1.39
C VAL A 121 10.22 -2.29 -1.97
N ALA A 122 10.04 -1.31 -1.08
CA ALA A 122 9.97 0.10 -1.44
C ALA A 122 11.38 0.71 -1.33
N THR A 123 11.85 1.36 -2.40
CA THR A 123 13.15 2.02 -2.46
C THR A 123 12.98 3.51 -2.73
N PHE A 124 13.63 4.32 -1.92
CA PHE A 124 13.75 5.77 -2.04
C PHE A 124 15.24 6.15 -2.07
N ASP A 125 15.55 7.40 -2.39
CA ASP A 125 16.94 7.90 -2.39
C ASP A 125 17.60 7.83 -1.01
N ASP A 126 16.79 7.90 0.06
CA ASP A 126 17.24 7.93 1.45
C ASP A 126 17.18 6.56 2.16
N GLY A 127 16.74 5.50 1.48
CA GLY A 127 16.72 4.15 2.04
C GLY A 127 15.61 3.27 1.48
N ALA A 128 15.48 2.07 2.05
CA ALA A 128 14.51 1.07 1.61
C ALA A 128 13.73 0.45 2.77
N LEU A 129 12.55 -0.07 2.45
CA LEU A 129 11.67 -0.79 3.36
C LEU A 129 11.16 -2.10 2.72
N ASP A 130 11.12 -3.15 3.52
CA ASP A 130 10.34 -4.36 3.23
C ASP A 130 8.89 -4.12 3.65
N ILE A 131 7.97 -4.37 2.72
CA ILE A 131 6.52 -4.22 2.91
C ILE A 131 5.85 -5.59 2.77
N THR A 132 5.00 -5.94 3.73
CA THR A 132 4.24 -7.19 3.72
C THR A 132 2.82 -6.99 4.23
N GLY A 133 1.84 -7.65 3.63
CA GLY A 133 0.46 -7.49 4.05
C GLY A 133 -0.49 -8.50 3.43
N LEU A 134 -1.66 -8.66 4.04
CA LEU A 134 -2.79 -9.41 3.51
C LEU A 134 -3.94 -8.43 3.40
N ILE A 135 -4.37 -8.11 2.17
CA ILE A 135 -5.36 -7.07 1.92
C ILE A 135 -6.64 -7.64 1.30
N ASP A 136 -7.74 -6.96 1.56
CA ASP A 136 -9.03 -7.18 0.93
C ASP A 136 -9.17 -6.24 -0.28
N CYS A 137 -9.02 -6.79 -1.48
CA CYS A 137 -9.07 -6.00 -2.71
C CYS A 137 -10.49 -5.49 -3.01
N ASN A 138 -11.53 -6.17 -2.54
CA ASN A 138 -12.90 -5.68 -2.67
C ASN A 138 -13.14 -4.49 -1.75
N ALA A 139 -12.65 -4.54 -0.51
CA ALA A 139 -12.70 -3.41 0.42
C ALA A 139 -11.92 -2.21 -0.13
N LEU A 140 -10.72 -2.43 -0.68
CA LEU A 140 -9.94 -1.39 -1.37
C LEU A 140 -10.71 -0.76 -2.53
N GLY A 141 -11.35 -1.57 -3.38
CA GLY A 141 -12.20 -1.08 -4.47
C GLY A 141 -13.42 -0.29 -3.99
N ARG A 142 -13.85 -0.50 -2.74
CA ARG A 142 -14.89 0.29 -2.06
C ARG A 142 -14.32 1.51 -1.31
N GLN A 143 -13.04 1.85 -1.53
CA GLN A 143 -12.32 2.96 -0.90
C GLN A 143 -12.03 2.80 0.60
N MET A 144 -11.96 1.55 1.10
CA MET A 144 -11.45 1.28 2.45
C MET A 144 -9.93 1.19 2.45
N THR A 145 -9.29 1.84 3.42
CA THR A 145 -7.84 1.79 3.66
C THR A 145 -7.38 0.37 3.98
N GLN A 146 -6.33 -0.08 3.30
CA GLN A 146 -5.64 -1.34 3.61
C GLN A 146 -4.30 -1.04 4.30
N ILE A 147 -3.92 -1.85 5.28
CA ILE A 147 -2.70 -1.65 6.06
C ILE A 147 -1.71 -2.77 5.80
N PHE A 148 -0.46 -2.40 5.51
CA PHE A 148 0.67 -3.30 5.40
C PHE A 148 1.65 -3.05 6.55
N ARG A 149 2.39 -4.08 6.93
CA ARG A 149 3.57 -3.97 7.80
C ARG A 149 4.73 -3.42 6.97
N ALA A 150 5.41 -2.40 7.51
CA ALA A 150 6.62 -1.83 6.94
C ALA A 150 7.81 -2.04 7.90
N VAL A 151 8.94 -2.48 7.36
CA VAL A 151 10.20 -2.66 8.11
C VAL A 151 11.34 -2.04 7.31
N GLY A 152 12.00 -1.04 7.86
CA GLY A 152 13.11 -0.37 7.20
C GLY A 152 14.37 -1.22 7.18
N THR A 153 14.92 -1.41 5.99
CA THR A 153 16.06 -2.30 5.73
C THR A 153 17.35 -1.54 5.47
N SER A 154 17.28 -0.27 5.06
CA SER A 154 18.47 0.56 4.80
C SER A 154 18.21 2.05 4.97
N GLY A 155 19.30 2.84 4.97
CA GLY A 155 19.26 4.30 5.00
C GLY A 155 18.59 4.85 6.26
N VAL A 156 17.80 5.92 6.12
CA VAL A 156 17.11 6.58 7.24
C VAL A 156 16.07 5.69 7.92
N TYR A 157 15.60 4.65 7.21
CA TYR A 157 14.63 3.69 7.72
C TYR A 157 15.27 2.52 8.47
N ALA A 158 16.57 2.30 8.36
CA ALA A 158 17.24 1.12 8.91
C ALA A 158 16.93 0.92 10.42
N GLY A 159 16.39 -0.25 10.75
CA GLY A 159 16.05 -0.63 12.13
C GLY A 159 14.71 -0.07 12.64
N ARG A 160 14.00 0.72 11.84
CA ARG A 160 12.65 1.24 12.14
C ARG A 160 11.58 0.31 11.59
N ALA A 161 10.41 0.28 12.20
CA ALA A 161 9.26 -0.46 11.70
C ALA A 161 7.95 0.29 11.94
N GLY A 162 6.91 -0.11 11.23
CA GLY A 162 5.62 0.57 11.34
C GLY A 162 4.68 0.05 10.29
N PHE A 163 4.01 0.96 9.60
CA PHE A 163 2.89 0.63 8.75
C PHE A 163 2.88 1.46 7.48
N LEU A 164 2.30 0.88 6.42
CA LEU A 164 1.93 1.55 5.19
C LEU A 164 0.41 1.47 5.06
N ALA A 165 -0.24 2.62 4.95
CA ALA A 165 -1.65 2.75 4.59
C ALA A 165 -1.79 2.95 3.10
N PHE A 166 -2.68 2.18 2.47
CA PHE A 166 -2.89 2.12 1.03
C PHE A 166 -4.36 2.34 0.69
N GLU A 167 -4.63 3.34 -0.14
CA GLU A 167 -5.97 3.82 -0.45
C GLU A 167 -6.12 4.13 -1.93
N LEU A 168 -7.23 3.74 -2.53
CA LEU A 168 -7.55 4.12 -3.91
C LEU A 168 -7.90 5.62 -3.96
N SER A 169 -7.05 6.44 -4.57
CA SER A 169 -7.17 7.91 -4.56
C SER A 169 -7.76 8.48 -5.84
N ASP A 170 -7.41 7.91 -7.00
CA ASP A 170 -7.98 8.33 -8.29
C ASP A 170 -8.32 7.11 -9.17
N PRO A 171 -9.58 6.64 -9.13
CA PRO A 171 -10.02 5.50 -9.94
C PRO A 171 -10.29 5.87 -11.40
N THR A 172 -10.20 7.14 -11.80
CA THR A 172 -10.44 7.56 -13.19
C THR A 172 -9.22 7.39 -14.09
N ARG A 173 -8.05 7.15 -13.49
CA ARG A 173 -6.76 6.94 -14.16
C ARG A 173 -6.61 5.48 -14.61
N LYS A 174 -5.72 5.26 -15.58
CA LYS A 174 -5.40 3.94 -16.13
C LYS A 174 -3.88 3.75 -16.24
N PRO A 175 -3.23 3.00 -15.33
CA PRO A 175 -3.82 2.35 -14.15
C PRO A 175 -4.31 3.38 -13.10
N PRO A 176 -5.19 2.99 -12.16
CA PRO A 176 -5.66 3.87 -11.09
C PRO A 176 -4.49 4.32 -10.21
N HIS A 177 -4.65 5.50 -9.60
CA HIS A 177 -3.67 5.99 -8.63
C HIS A 177 -4.11 5.66 -7.21
N PHE A 178 -3.12 5.44 -6.34
CA PHE A 178 -3.31 5.15 -4.93
C PHE A 178 -2.60 6.20 -4.08
N SER A 179 -3.21 6.57 -2.95
CA SER A 179 -2.56 7.33 -1.88
C SER A 179 -1.88 6.35 -0.94
N VAL A 180 -0.62 6.64 -0.62
CA VAL A 180 0.22 5.80 0.23
C VAL A 180 0.81 6.64 1.33
N THR A 181 0.60 6.24 2.57
CA THR A 181 1.23 6.86 3.74
C THR A 181 2.03 5.82 4.50
N ILE A 182 3.34 6.02 4.56
CA ILE A 182 4.29 5.18 5.29
C ILE A 182 4.65 5.91 6.58
N VAL A 183 4.53 5.21 7.71
CA VAL A 183 5.01 5.70 9.00
C VAL A 183 5.85 4.63 9.68
N VAL A 184 7.10 4.97 10.02
CA VAL A 184 8.01 4.07 10.73
C VAL A 184 8.74 4.76 11.87
N CYS A 185 8.92 4.00 12.94
CA CYS A 185 9.62 4.37 14.16
C CYS A 185 10.44 3.14 14.58
#